data_AF-A0A543AQB4-F1
#
_entry.id   AF-A0A543AQB4-F1
#
_cell.length_a   1.000
_cell.length_b   1.000
_cell.length_c   1.000
_cell.angle_alpha   90.00
_cell.angle_beta   90.00
_cell.angle_gamma   90.00
#
_symmetry.space_group_name_H-M   'P 1'
#
loop_
_entity.id
_entity.type
_entity.pdbx_description
1 polymer ?
#
loop_
_entity_poly.entity_id
_entity_poly.type
_entity_poly.pdbx_seq_one_letter_code
_entity_poly.pdbx_strand_id
1 'polypeptide(L)'
;MAVGARVISAKPGGRLLWIAPQSPMWRHRARDGRHWRDVPVTDDSMREAELVTDIWTNASLIWQPASAKHAIWQRFDATGRFQNWYVNLEERRHQFGQINVIDHELDILVNSDRDWHWKDEESFAAKIGDPAYWTREEAERIRAEAATVIGQIESGTGIFDGRLRRFLPDPTWPPPDLPPVPARRLPG
;
A
#
# COMPACT_ATOMS: atom_id res chain seq x y z
N MET A 1 -0.70 1.35 -10.19
CA MET A 1 -2.09 0.85 -10.09
C MET A 1 -3.02 2.00 -9.70
N ALA A 2 -4.33 1.89 -9.93
CA ALA A 2 -5.33 2.86 -9.45
C ALA A 2 -6.64 2.15 -9.12
N VAL A 3 -7.22 2.44 -7.95
CA VAL A 3 -8.45 1.81 -7.46
C VAL A 3 -9.30 2.85 -6.72
N GLY A 4 -10.62 2.75 -6.82
CA GLY A 4 -11.54 3.59 -6.06
C GLY A 4 -11.49 3.26 -4.56
N ALA A 5 -11.42 4.28 -3.72
CA ALA A 5 -11.48 4.13 -2.27
C ALA A 5 -12.53 5.06 -1.66
N ARG A 6 -13.26 4.56 -0.67
CA ARG A 6 -14.21 5.35 0.11
C ARG A 6 -13.49 5.97 1.30
N VAL A 7 -13.70 7.27 1.53
CA VAL A 7 -13.23 7.94 2.74
C VAL A 7 -14.18 7.63 3.90
N ILE A 8 -13.69 6.90 4.90
CA ILE A 8 -14.43 6.62 6.14
C ILE A 8 -14.28 7.79 7.12
N SER A 9 -13.08 8.33 7.23
CA SER A 9 -12.82 9.56 7.97
C SER A 9 -11.60 10.29 7.41
N ALA A 10 -11.63 11.62 7.50
CA ALA A 10 -10.48 12.48 7.23
C ALA A 10 -10.39 13.52 8.34
N LYS A 11 -9.33 13.46 9.15
CA LYS A 11 -9.07 14.33 10.29
C LYS A 11 -7.64 14.88 10.20
N PRO A 12 -7.27 15.92 10.98
CA PRO A 12 -5.91 16.47 10.95
C PRO A 12 -4.81 15.42 11.19
N GLY A 13 -5.06 14.40 12.01
CA GLY A 13 -4.08 13.33 12.28
C GLY A 13 -3.93 12.27 11.18
N GLY A 14 -4.84 12.23 10.20
CA GLY A 14 -4.82 11.25 9.12
C GLY A 14 -6.19 10.89 8.59
N ARG A 15 -6.23 9.90 7.72
CA ARG A 15 -7.46 9.41 7.09
C ARG A 15 -7.59 7.91 7.14
N LEU A 16 -8.83 7.47 7.23
CA LEU A 16 -9.21 6.06 7.15
C LEU A 16 -9.98 5.85 5.84
N LEU A 17 -9.50 4.92 5.03
CA LEU A 17 -10.04 4.61 3.71
C LEU A 17 -10.53 3.17 3.67
N TRP A 18 -11.56 2.91 2.88
CA TRP A 18 -12.08 1.57 2.61
C TRP A 18 -12.01 1.26 1.13
N ILE A 19 -11.45 0.09 0.80
CA ILE A 19 -11.50 -0.49 -0.54
C ILE A 19 -12.27 -1.80 -0.44
N ALA A 20 -13.41 -1.86 -1.11
CA ALA A 20 -14.26 -3.04 -1.11
C ALA A 20 -13.57 -4.21 -1.86
N PRO A 21 -13.84 -5.46 -1.50
CA PRO A 21 -13.42 -6.58 -2.33
C PRO A 21 -14.13 -6.48 -3.69
N GLN A 22 -13.55 -7.06 -4.73
CA GLN A 22 -14.00 -7.00 -6.12
C GLN A 22 -14.04 -5.59 -6.73
N SER A 23 -13.47 -4.57 -6.07
CA SER A 23 -13.41 -3.22 -6.65
C SER A 23 -12.62 -3.25 -7.96
N PRO A 24 -13.15 -2.74 -9.08
CA PRO A 24 -12.41 -2.64 -10.33
C PRO A 24 -11.22 -1.70 -10.16
N MET A 25 -10.08 -2.06 -10.76
CA MET A 25 -8.85 -1.30 -10.69
C MET A 25 -8.09 -1.32 -12.01
N TRP A 26 -7.13 -0.40 -12.11
CA TRP A 26 -6.04 -0.46 -13.07
C TRP A 26 -4.79 -1.02 -12.40
N ARG A 27 -4.10 -1.97 -13.05
CA ARG A 27 -2.82 -2.54 -12.60
C ARG A 27 -1.78 -2.41 -13.70
N HIS A 28 -0.51 -2.18 -13.33
CA HIS A 28 0.61 -2.31 -14.26
C HIS A 28 0.95 -3.78 -14.41
N ARG A 29 1.09 -4.25 -15.65
CA ARG A 29 1.52 -5.61 -15.96
C ARG A 29 2.78 -5.51 -16.82
N ALA A 30 3.87 -6.13 -16.36
CA ALA A 30 5.06 -6.30 -17.19
C ALA A 30 4.68 -7.10 -18.44
N ARG A 31 5.31 -6.81 -19.58
CA ARG A 31 4.96 -7.46 -20.86
C ARG A 31 5.12 -8.98 -20.82
N ASP A 32 6.08 -9.46 -20.05
CA ASP A 32 6.35 -10.87 -19.82
C ASP A 32 5.53 -11.48 -18.66
N GLY A 33 4.66 -10.70 -18.03
CA GLY A 33 3.78 -11.13 -16.95
C GLY A 33 4.42 -11.18 -15.56
N ARG A 34 5.70 -10.85 -15.40
CA ARG A 34 6.35 -10.78 -14.08
C ARG A 34 5.71 -9.69 -13.20
N HIS A 35 5.76 -9.91 -11.90
CA HIS A 35 5.40 -8.86 -10.94
C HIS A 35 6.52 -7.82 -10.88
N TRP A 36 6.19 -6.55 -10.62
CA TRP A 36 7.15 -5.44 -10.71
C TRP A 36 8.45 -5.64 -9.90
N ARG A 37 8.31 -6.17 -8.68
CA ARG A 37 9.41 -6.50 -7.77
C ARG A 37 10.28 -7.70 -8.20
N ASP A 38 9.79 -8.52 -9.12
CA ASP A 38 10.55 -9.65 -9.67
C ASP A 38 11.33 -9.25 -10.94
N VAL A 39 11.23 -7.99 -11.36
CA VAL A 39 11.97 -7.45 -12.51
C VAL A 39 13.27 -6.84 -12.00
N PRO A 40 14.45 -7.36 -12.41
CA PRO A 40 15.74 -6.81 -12.02
C PRO A 40 15.85 -5.34 -12.41
N VAL A 41 16.63 -4.57 -11.64
CA VAL A 41 16.87 -3.15 -11.91
C VAL A 41 17.45 -2.91 -13.31
N THR A 42 18.24 -3.85 -13.83
CA THR A 42 18.85 -3.77 -15.16
C THR A 42 17.89 -4.13 -16.31
N ASP A 43 16.64 -4.44 -16.01
CA ASP A 43 15.66 -4.97 -16.97
C ASP A 43 14.57 -3.93 -17.29
N ASP A 44 14.45 -3.59 -18.57
CA ASP A 44 13.53 -2.58 -19.07
C ASP A 44 12.06 -3.03 -19.17
N SER A 45 11.75 -4.28 -18.83
CA SER A 45 10.38 -4.84 -18.94
C SER A 45 9.33 -4.02 -18.18
N MET A 46 9.73 -3.29 -17.14
CA MET A 46 8.84 -2.37 -16.41
C MET A 46 8.68 -1.00 -17.06
N ARG A 47 9.66 -0.52 -17.83
CA ARG A 47 9.52 0.75 -18.58
C ARG A 47 8.41 0.62 -19.64
N GLU A 48 8.21 -0.57 -20.16
CA GLU A 48 7.20 -0.91 -21.15
C GLU A 48 5.90 -1.50 -20.56
N ALA A 49 5.72 -1.47 -19.23
CA ALA A 49 4.56 -2.06 -18.59
C ALA A 49 3.23 -1.48 -19.14
N GLU A 50 2.30 -2.38 -19.44
CA GLU A 50 0.96 -2.03 -19.87
C GLU A 50 0.05 -1.78 -18.67
N LEU A 51 -0.90 -0.86 -18.84
CA LEU A 51 -1.96 -0.68 -17.86
C LEU A 51 -3.18 -1.52 -18.26
N VAL A 52 -3.60 -2.40 -17.37
CA VAL A 52 -4.68 -3.36 -17.62
C VAL A 52 -5.72 -3.30 -16.52
N THR A 53 -6.96 -3.66 -16.83
CA THR A 53 -8.03 -3.78 -15.84
C THR A 53 -7.83 -5.04 -14.99
N ASP A 54 -8.10 -4.92 -13.70
CA ASP A 54 -8.05 -6.02 -12.73
C ASP A 54 -9.05 -5.76 -11.59
N ILE A 55 -9.12 -6.66 -10.60
CA ILE A 55 -10.01 -6.56 -9.44
C ILE A 55 -9.26 -6.60 -8.11
N TRP A 56 -9.73 -5.82 -7.16
CA TRP A 56 -9.20 -5.78 -5.79
C TRP A 56 -9.72 -6.97 -4.99
N THR A 57 -8.93 -8.03 -4.85
CA THR A 57 -9.43 -9.33 -4.36
C THR A 57 -9.91 -9.31 -2.91
N ASN A 58 -9.09 -8.84 -1.97
CA ASN A 58 -9.40 -8.81 -0.53
C ASN A 58 -9.76 -7.41 -0.08
N ALA A 59 -10.74 -7.27 0.81
CA ALA A 59 -11.11 -5.95 1.31
C ALA A 59 -9.98 -5.31 2.13
N SER A 60 -9.84 -3.99 2.06
CA SER A 60 -8.81 -3.26 2.82
C SER A 60 -9.39 -2.06 3.55
N LEU A 61 -9.13 -1.99 4.85
CA LEU A 61 -9.29 -0.75 5.63
C LEU A 61 -7.90 -0.14 5.86
N ILE A 62 -7.67 1.02 5.28
CA ILE A 62 -6.34 1.64 5.19
C ILE A 62 -6.29 2.87 6.07
N TRP A 63 -5.39 2.87 7.05
CA TRP A 63 -5.04 4.05 7.82
C TRP A 63 -3.83 4.74 7.19
N GLN A 64 -3.97 6.02 6.88
CA GLN A 64 -2.90 6.86 6.38
C GLN A 64 -2.71 8.06 7.32
N PRO A 65 -1.71 8.04 8.21
CA PRO A 65 -1.39 9.19 9.06
C PRO A 65 -1.03 10.42 8.20
N ALA A 66 -1.22 11.64 8.70
CA ALA A 66 -1.10 12.84 7.86
C ALA A 66 0.32 13.08 7.32
N SER A 67 1.34 12.98 8.18
CA SER A 67 2.74 13.31 7.85
C SER A 67 3.68 12.10 7.78
N ALA A 68 3.15 10.89 8.01
CA ALA A 68 3.95 9.67 8.03
C ALA A 68 4.22 9.14 6.62
N LYS A 69 5.35 8.48 6.44
CA LYS A 69 5.78 7.84 5.20
C LYS A 69 5.39 6.36 5.16
N HIS A 70 4.20 6.06 5.64
CA HIS A 70 3.61 4.73 5.57
C HIS A 70 2.07 4.78 5.54
N ALA A 71 1.48 3.67 5.15
CA ALA A 71 0.07 3.36 5.35
C ALA A 71 -0.08 1.97 5.98
N ILE A 72 -1.09 1.78 6.83
CA ILE A 72 -1.37 0.50 7.48
C ILE A 72 -2.68 -0.04 6.95
N TRP A 73 -2.61 -1.21 6.33
CA TRP A 73 -3.74 -1.85 5.67
C TRP A 73 -4.18 -3.04 6.52
N GLN A 74 -5.39 -2.96 7.08
CA GLN A 74 -6.07 -4.13 7.62
C GLN A 74 -6.72 -4.88 6.46
N ARG A 75 -6.35 -6.16 6.33
CA ARG A 75 -6.87 -7.04 5.29
C ARG A 75 -7.97 -7.93 5.84
N PHE A 76 -9.05 -8.06 5.08
CA PHE A 76 -10.16 -8.93 5.41
C PHE A 76 -10.36 -9.94 4.28
N ASP A 77 -10.68 -11.18 4.64
CA ASP A 77 -11.08 -12.18 3.65
C ASP A 77 -12.46 -11.85 3.05
N ALA A 78 -12.91 -12.65 2.08
CA ALA A 78 -14.19 -12.46 1.41
C ALA A 78 -15.41 -12.56 2.35
N THR A 79 -15.25 -13.12 3.56
CA THR A 79 -16.31 -13.20 4.58
C THR A 79 -16.31 -12.01 5.53
N GLY A 80 -15.37 -11.07 5.37
CA GLY A 80 -15.21 -9.92 6.24
C GLY A 80 -14.40 -10.22 7.51
N ARG A 81 -13.73 -11.37 7.60
CA ARG A 81 -12.88 -11.70 8.75
C ARG A 81 -11.49 -11.12 8.57
N PHE A 82 -11.05 -10.37 9.58
CA PHE A 82 -9.69 -9.83 9.66
C PHE A 82 -8.65 -10.95 9.55
N GLN A 83 -7.64 -10.74 8.68
CA GLN A 83 -6.54 -11.67 8.44
C GLN A 83 -5.26 -11.19 9.11
N ASN A 84 -4.82 -10.00 8.72
CA ASN A 84 -3.51 -9.47 9.04
C ASN A 84 -3.49 -7.95 8.82
N TRP A 85 -2.45 -7.30 9.34
CA TRP A 85 -2.06 -5.98 8.85
C TRP A 85 -0.92 -6.09 7.84
N TYR A 86 -0.83 -5.09 6.98
CA TYR A 86 0.26 -4.86 6.06
C TYR A 86 0.67 -3.41 6.17
N VAL A 87 1.94 -3.14 6.44
CA VAL A 87 2.49 -1.79 6.44
C VAL A 87 3.13 -1.57 5.09
N ASN A 88 2.57 -0.62 4.33
CA ASN A 88 3.15 -0.14 3.08
C ASN A 88 4.01 1.09 3.40
N LEU A 89 5.34 1.01 3.24
CA LEU A 89 6.16 2.22 3.34
C LEU A 89 6.02 3.01 2.05
N GLU A 90 5.68 4.28 2.17
CA GLU A 90 5.24 5.05 1.02
C GLU A 90 5.35 6.56 1.21
N GLU A 91 5.46 7.27 0.10
CA GLU A 91 5.18 8.69 0.04
C GLU A 91 3.85 8.97 -0.63
N ARG A 92 3.18 10.02 -0.15
CA ARG A 92 1.84 10.37 -0.64
C ARG A 92 1.74 11.83 -1.01
N ARG A 93 1.02 12.10 -2.10
CA ARG A 93 0.58 13.43 -2.50
C ARG A 93 -0.92 13.44 -2.72
N HIS A 94 -1.60 14.39 -2.09
CA HIS A 94 -3.05 14.55 -2.18
C HIS A 94 -3.36 15.68 -3.16
N GLN A 95 -4.17 15.40 -4.18
CA GLN A 95 -4.50 16.40 -5.21
C GLN A 95 -5.89 16.13 -5.79
N PHE A 96 -6.78 17.13 -5.75
CA PHE A 96 -8.12 17.08 -6.36
C PHE A 96 -8.91 15.78 -6.04
N GLY A 97 -8.89 15.33 -4.79
CA GLY A 97 -9.57 14.11 -4.37
C GLY A 97 -8.83 12.80 -4.68
N GLN A 98 -7.70 12.86 -5.38
CA GLN A 98 -6.82 11.73 -5.65
C GLN A 98 -5.69 11.65 -4.61
N ILE A 99 -5.22 10.43 -4.38
CA ILE A 99 -4.05 10.13 -3.54
C ILE A 99 -3.03 9.43 -4.44
N ASN A 100 -1.98 10.15 -4.80
CA ASN A 100 -0.85 9.57 -5.52
C ASN A 100 0.11 8.97 -4.50
N VAL A 101 0.32 7.67 -4.60
CA VAL A 101 1.21 6.90 -3.73
C VAL A 101 2.47 6.55 -4.51
N ILE A 102 3.62 6.83 -3.93
CA ILE A 102 4.93 6.35 -4.38
C ILE A 102 5.36 5.30 -3.37
N ASP A 103 5.47 4.07 -3.85
CA ASP A 103 5.84 2.91 -3.05
C ASP A 103 7.34 2.92 -2.73
N HIS A 104 7.70 2.54 -1.50
CA HIS A 104 9.11 2.43 -1.08
C HIS A 104 9.67 1.01 -1.15
N GLU A 105 8.94 0.06 -1.75
CA GLU A 105 9.26 -1.37 -1.88
C GLU A 105 9.33 -2.14 -0.55
N LEU A 106 9.97 -1.58 0.48
CA LEU A 106 10.11 -2.22 1.78
C LEU A 106 8.76 -2.20 2.52
N ASP A 107 8.31 -3.38 2.93
CA ASP A 107 7.03 -3.56 3.59
C ASP A 107 7.15 -4.40 4.86
N ILE A 108 6.11 -4.37 5.70
CA ILE A 108 6.02 -5.21 6.90
C ILE A 108 4.70 -5.98 6.87
N LEU A 109 4.79 -7.31 6.92
CA LEU A 109 3.62 -8.16 7.12
C LEU A 109 3.46 -8.42 8.62
N VAL A 110 2.26 -8.15 9.14
CA VAL A 110 1.96 -8.27 10.58
C VAL A 110 0.79 -9.23 10.77
N ASN A 111 1.06 -10.34 11.42
CA ASN A 111 0.08 -11.37 11.75
C ASN A 111 -0.96 -10.86 12.76
N SER A 112 -2.03 -11.63 12.94
CA SER A 112 -3.14 -11.25 13.81
C SER A 112 -2.78 -11.18 15.31
N ASP A 113 -1.70 -11.82 15.72
CA ASP A 113 -1.11 -11.75 17.06
C ASP A 113 -0.12 -10.59 17.24
N ARG A 114 0.21 -9.88 16.15
CA ARG A 114 1.21 -8.82 16.01
C ARG A 114 2.65 -9.31 15.84
N ASP A 115 2.86 -10.61 15.65
CA ASP A 115 4.13 -11.08 15.11
C ASP A 115 4.33 -10.50 13.71
N TRP A 116 5.54 -10.05 13.41
CA TRP A 116 5.81 -9.34 12.17
C TRP A 116 7.09 -9.83 11.51
N HIS A 117 7.15 -9.66 10.19
CA HIS A 117 8.35 -9.89 9.41
C HIS A 117 8.44 -8.89 8.25
N TRP A 118 9.67 -8.66 7.82
CA TRP A 118 9.93 -7.88 6.61
C TRP A 118 9.37 -8.57 5.39
N LYS A 119 8.89 -7.76 4.46
CA LYS A 119 8.52 -8.19 3.12
C LYS A 119 9.29 -7.33 2.11
N ASP A 120 9.77 -7.99 1.05
CA ASP A 120 10.48 -7.38 -0.08
C ASP A 120 11.82 -6.69 0.32
N GLU A 121 12.41 -7.07 1.47
CA GLU A 121 13.68 -6.51 1.94
C GLU A 121 14.85 -6.75 0.98
N GLU A 122 14.94 -7.93 0.37
CA GLU A 122 16.01 -8.24 -0.60
C GLU A 122 15.89 -7.38 -1.86
N SER A 123 14.68 -7.21 -2.38
CA SER A 123 14.37 -6.34 -3.53
C SER A 123 14.72 -4.89 -3.22
N PHE A 124 14.31 -4.39 -2.06
CA PHE A 124 14.65 -3.05 -1.58
C PHE A 124 16.17 -2.87 -1.46
N ALA A 125 16.87 -3.81 -0.83
CA ALA A 125 18.31 -3.73 -0.63
C ALA A 125 19.09 -3.73 -1.96
N ALA A 126 18.64 -4.50 -2.95
CA ALA A 126 19.26 -4.56 -4.27
C ALA A 126 19.14 -3.24 -5.06
N LYS A 127 18.20 -2.36 -4.70
CA LYS A 127 17.93 -1.07 -5.35
C LYS A 127 18.68 0.11 -4.70
N ILE A 128 19.31 -0.09 -3.54
CA ILE A 128 20.01 1.00 -2.83
C ILE A 128 21.28 1.40 -3.58
N GLY A 129 21.42 2.70 -3.85
CA GLY A 129 22.54 3.28 -4.58
C GLY A 129 22.35 3.34 -6.09
N ASP A 130 21.26 2.77 -6.61
CA ASP A 130 20.90 2.93 -8.02
C ASP A 130 20.29 4.33 -8.27
N PRO A 131 20.70 5.05 -9.33
CA PRO A 131 20.20 6.40 -9.62
C PRO A 131 18.68 6.51 -9.83
N ALA A 132 17.99 5.41 -10.17
CA ALA A 132 16.54 5.41 -10.40
C ALA A 132 15.72 5.11 -9.13
N TYR A 133 16.37 4.82 -8.00
CA TYR A 133 15.71 4.38 -6.77
C TYR A 133 16.07 5.26 -5.57
N TRP A 134 16.89 4.76 -4.66
CA TRP A 134 17.19 5.44 -3.39
C TRP A 134 18.68 5.55 -3.17
N THR A 135 19.12 6.73 -2.72
CA THR A 135 20.45 6.84 -2.11
C THR A 135 20.49 6.04 -0.80
N ARG A 136 21.70 5.83 -0.26
CA ARG A 136 21.87 5.17 1.04
C ARG A 136 21.14 5.94 2.15
N GLU A 137 21.23 7.26 2.13
CA GLU A 137 20.61 8.14 3.12
C GLU A 137 19.08 8.13 3.01
N GLU A 138 18.53 7.99 1.81
CA GLU A 138 17.09 7.80 1.60
C GLU A 138 16.63 6.45 2.16
N ALA A 139 17.37 5.38 1.89
CA ALA A 139 17.06 4.06 2.41
C ALA A 139 17.10 4.00 3.94
N GLU A 140 18.05 4.71 4.57
CA GLU A 140 18.11 4.86 6.03
C GLU A 140 16.87 5.57 6.59
N ARG A 141 16.37 6.62 5.91
CA ARG A 141 15.12 7.29 6.31
C ARG A 141 13.90 6.38 6.20
N ILE A 142 13.83 5.55 5.16
CA ILE A 142 12.75 4.56 4.97
C ILE A 142 12.79 3.54 6.12
N ARG A 143 13.97 3.03 6.49
CA ARG A 143 14.12 2.12 7.63
C ARG A 143 13.80 2.78 8.98
N ALA A 144 14.11 4.06 9.15
CA ALA A 144 13.75 4.82 10.36
C ALA A 144 12.23 5.00 10.50
N GLU A 145 11.52 5.24 9.39
CA GLU A 145 10.05 5.25 9.37
C GLU A 145 9.51 3.86 9.77
N ALA A 146 10.07 2.80 9.19
CA ALA A 146 9.68 1.43 9.51
C ALA A 146 9.85 1.11 11.00
N ALA A 147 10.97 1.51 11.61
CA ALA A 147 11.22 1.36 13.04
C ALA A 147 10.16 2.07 13.91
N THR A 148 9.67 3.23 13.46
CA THR A 148 8.59 3.95 14.14
C THR A 148 7.30 3.13 14.14
N VAL A 149 6.95 2.49 13.02
CA VAL A 149 5.74 1.64 12.93
C VAL A 149 5.91 0.33 13.69
N ILE A 150 7.10 -0.26 13.67
CA ILE A 150 7.43 -1.47 14.46
C ILE A 150 7.19 -1.21 15.95
N GLY A 151 7.60 -0.05 16.47
CA GLY A 151 7.27 0.32 17.85
C GLY A 151 5.76 0.37 18.14
N GLN A 152 4.93 0.76 17.17
CA GLN A 152 3.47 0.73 17.29
C GLN A 152 2.90 -0.70 17.27
N ILE A 153 3.46 -1.56 16.41
CA ILE A 153 3.10 -2.98 16.31
C ILE A 153 3.36 -3.67 17.66
N GLU A 154 4.60 -3.56 18.17
CA GLU A 154 5.04 -4.20 19.40
C GLU A 154 4.27 -3.70 20.63
N SER A 155 4.01 -2.38 20.69
CA SER A 155 3.21 -1.79 21.76
C SER A 155 1.69 -2.04 21.63
N GLY A 156 1.20 -2.46 20.45
CA GLY A 156 -0.23 -2.68 20.21
C GLY A 156 -1.06 -1.41 20.23
N THR A 157 -0.47 -0.32 19.74
CA THR A 157 -1.10 1.01 19.76
C THR A 157 -1.68 1.37 18.41
N GLY A 158 -2.52 2.41 18.38
CA GLY A 158 -3.17 2.88 17.17
C GLY A 158 -4.03 1.78 16.54
N ILE A 159 -3.86 1.55 15.25
CA ILE A 159 -4.63 0.52 14.50
C ILE A 159 -4.29 -0.92 14.92
N PHE A 160 -3.16 -1.14 15.58
CA PHE A 160 -2.73 -2.46 16.07
C PHE A 160 -3.43 -2.86 17.38
N ASP A 161 -4.16 -1.94 18.03
CA ASP A 161 -4.97 -2.22 19.23
C ASP A 161 -6.12 -3.22 18.99
N GLY A 162 -6.39 -3.52 17.72
CA GLY A 162 -7.33 -4.54 17.28
C GLY A 162 -8.79 -4.10 17.27
N ARG A 163 -9.12 -2.86 17.66
CA ARG A 163 -10.51 -2.38 17.69
C ARG A 163 -11.17 -2.39 16.32
N LEU A 164 -10.40 -2.10 15.27
CA LEU A 164 -10.88 -2.06 13.89
C LEU A 164 -10.91 -3.43 13.19
N ARG A 165 -10.49 -4.52 13.84
CA ARG A 165 -10.61 -5.89 13.28
C ARG A 165 -12.06 -6.33 13.08
N ARG A 166 -13.00 -5.65 13.72
CA ARG A 166 -14.45 -5.87 13.59
C ARG A 166 -15.13 -4.79 12.75
N PHE A 167 -14.37 -4.03 11.96
CA PHE A 167 -14.95 -3.05 11.05
C PHE A 167 -15.91 -3.75 10.09
N LEU A 168 -17.11 -3.18 9.96
CA LEU A 168 -18.13 -3.62 9.01
C LEU A 168 -18.39 -2.44 8.05
N PRO A 169 -18.24 -2.63 6.73
CA PRO A 169 -18.66 -1.62 5.78
C PRO A 169 -20.19 -1.48 5.85
N ASP A 170 -20.68 -0.27 5.55
CA ASP A 170 -22.14 -0.06 5.43
C ASP A 170 -22.66 -0.86 4.22
N PRO A 171 -23.65 -1.74 4.40
CA PRO A 171 -24.17 -2.58 3.32
C PRO A 171 -24.92 -1.79 2.24
N THR A 172 -25.25 -0.52 2.49
CA THR A 172 -25.94 0.35 1.52
C THR A 172 -24.97 1.06 0.57
N TRP A 173 -23.66 0.94 0.79
CA TRP A 173 -22.68 1.55 -0.09
C TRP A 173 -22.69 0.90 -1.48
N PRO A 174 -22.83 1.69 -2.56
CA PRO A 174 -22.75 1.14 -3.91
C PRO A 174 -21.34 0.58 -4.19
N PRO A 175 -21.22 -0.41 -5.09
CA PRO A 175 -19.93 -0.84 -5.61
C PRO A 175 -19.17 0.35 -6.21
N PRO A 176 -17.83 0.41 -6.07
CA PRO A 176 -17.03 1.45 -6.69
C PRO A 176 -16.92 1.23 -8.20
N ASP A 177 -16.96 2.32 -8.96
CA ASP A 177 -16.66 2.32 -10.39
C ASP A 177 -15.15 2.16 -10.65
N LEU A 178 -14.79 1.70 -11.85
CA LEU A 178 -13.41 1.74 -12.32
C LEU A 178 -12.98 3.22 -12.41
N PRO A 179 -11.90 3.65 -11.72
CA PRO A 179 -11.47 5.03 -11.81
C PRO A 179 -10.99 5.37 -13.24
N PRO A 180 -10.91 6.67 -13.60
CA PRO A 180 -10.29 7.09 -14.85
C PRO A 180 -8.90 6.49 -15.02
N VAL A 181 -8.49 6.29 -16.27
CA VAL A 181 -7.14 5.77 -16.60
C VAL A 181 -6.10 6.68 -15.93
N PRO A 182 -5.25 6.17 -15.02
CA PRO A 182 -4.18 6.96 -14.42
C PRO A 182 -3.17 7.41 -15.48
N ALA A 183 -2.66 8.63 -15.33
CA ALA A 183 -1.57 9.10 -16.17
C ALA A 183 -0.34 8.18 -16.00
N ARG A 184 0.27 7.77 -17.12
CA ARG A 184 1.51 7.01 -17.10
C ARG A 184 2.62 7.91 -16.54
N ARG A 185 3.14 7.57 -15.36
CA ARG A 185 4.39 8.13 -14.85
C ARG A 185 5.45 7.06 -15.02
N LEU A 186 6.42 7.32 -15.88
CA LEU A 186 7.66 6.54 -15.87
C LEU A 186 8.36 6.82 -14.53
N PRO A 187 9.08 5.83 -13.94
CA PRO A 187 10.06 6.15 -12.92
C PRO A 187 11.00 7.21 -13.50
N GLY A 188 11.25 8.27 -12.72
CA GLY A 188 12.22 9.31 -13.07
C GLY A 188 13.64 8.78 -13.03
#